data_AF-E9HJ80-F1
#
_entry.id   AF-E9HJ80-F1
#
_cell.length_a   1.000
_cell.length_b   1.000
_cell.length_c   1.000
_cell.angle_alpha   90.00
_cell.angle_beta   90.00
_cell.angle_gamma   90.00
#
_symmetry.space_group_name_H-M   'P 1'
#
loop_
_entity.id
_entity.type
_entity.pdbx_description
1 polymer ?
#
loop_
_entity_poly.entity_id
_entity_poly.type
_entity_poly.pdbx_seq_one_letter_code
_entity_poly.pdbx_strand_id
1 'polypeptide(L)'
;MILNRKNRDSGHGRGRPSLMDHTLLPPTDPQLQRDMVSHCPPSMQEVFWNCLNITIGPKHDGDYLGRQCCSLSPVHRCQTACLRAKQYSEDLANECRKSDNMQLFQCLNLIREGEECCSLSADSKCRKACSTVYSATATSASGAGINGTLRHAANTACSRSPNVLQCAKNLLKVDRLPISTSIDPKER
;
A
#
# COMPACT_ATOMS: atom_id res chain seq x y z
N MET A 1 8.14 8.86 -70.14
CA MET A 1 8.96 10.06 -69.82
C MET A 1 9.18 10.08 -68.32
N ILE A 2 10.45 10.06 -67.92
CA ILE A 2 10.94 10.19 -66.53
C ILE A 2 11.03 11.69 -66.19
N LEU A 3 10.83 12.03 -64.90
CA LEU A 3 11.30 13.20 -64.10
C LEU A 3 10.21 13.52 -63.04
N ASN A 4 10.43 13.85 -61.76
CA ASN A 4 11.61 13.95 -60.91
C ASN A 4 11.15 14.07 -59.42
N ARG A 5 12.11 13.98 -58.52
CA ARG A 5 12.04 13.87 -57.04
C ARG A 5 11.46 15.06 -56.24
N LYS A 6 11.11 14.72 -54.97
CA LYS A 6 11.30 15.44 -53.67
C LYS A 6 10.28 16.53 -53.26
N ASN A 7 9.58 16.31 -52.13
CA ASN A 7 10.06 16.77 -50.81
C ASN A 7 9.22 16.22 -49.64
N ARG A 8 9.91 15.90 -48.53
CA ARG A 8 9.38 15.71 -47.17
C ARG A 8 9.22 17.07 -46.50
N ASP A 9 8.19 17.25 -45.67
CA ASP A 9 8.28 17.55 -44.23
C ASP A 9 6.85 17.80 -43.69
N SER A 10 6.38 16.98 -42.76
CA SER A 10 6.38 17.21 -41.29
C SER A 10 5.25 18.13 -40.81
N GLY A 11 4.25 17.52 -40.16
CA GLY A 11 3.14 18.20 -39.50
C GLY A 11 2.51 17.31 -38.43
N HIS A 12 3.08 17.37 -37.23
CA HIS A 12 2.60 16.77 -35.99
C HIS A 12 1.15 17.17 -35.65
N GLY A 13 0.32 16.21 -35.21
CA GLY A 13 -1.07 16.48 -34.85
C GLY A 13 -1.75 15.43 -33.96
N ARG A 14 -1.25 15.28 -32.72
CA ARG A 14 -2.00 14.89 -31.50
C ARG A 14 -2.85 13.61 -31.56
N GLY A 15 -2.20 12.45 -31.39
CA GLY A 15 -2.85 11.29 -30.78
C GLY A 15 -3.05 11.51 -29.28
N ARG A 16 -4.29 11.39 -28.79
CA ARG A 16 -4.59 11.28 -27.36
C ARG A 16 -3.83 10.07 -26.78
N PRO A 17 -3.25 10.15 -25.57
CA PRO A 17 -2.81 8.95 -24.88
C PRO A 17 -4.07 8.13 -24.56
N SER A 18 -4.16 6.93 -25.13
CA SER A 18 -5.16 5.96 -24.73
C SER A 18 -4.96 5.69 -23.24
N LEU A 19 -6.04 5.83 -22.48
CA LEU A 19 -6.14 5.42 -21.08
C LEU A 19 -5.73 3.95 -21.03
N MET A 20 -4.54 3.66 -20.48
CA MET A 20 -4.04 2.30 -20.36
C MET A 20 -4.95 1.55 -19.39
N ASP A 21 -5.55 0.48 -19.86
CA ASP A 21 -6.39 -0.44 -19.11
C ASP A 21 -5.46 -1.36 -18.28
N HIS A 22 -5.47 -1.22 -16.96
CA HIS A 22 -4.52 -1.89 -16.04
C HIS A 22 -5.16 -3.08 -15.33
N THR A 23 -5.77 -3.96 -16.11
CA THR A 23 -6.35 -5.21 -15.62
C THR A 23 -5.36 -6.33 -15.92
N LEU A 24 -4.64 -6.81 -14.90
CA LEU A 24 -3.66 -7.89 -15.03
C LEU A 24 -4.35 -9.22 -15.32
N LEU A 25 -4.35 -9.57 -16.61
CA LEU A 25 -4.61 -10.88 -17.21
C LEU A 25 -3.35 -11.26 -18.02
N PRO A 26 -3.19 -12.51 -18.53
CA PRO A 26 -1.97 -13.00 -19.20
C PRO A 26 -1.36 -11.97 -20.15
N PRO A 27 -0.03 -12.01 -20.36
CA PRO A 27 0.71 -10.89 -20.95
C PRO A 27 0.00 -10.43 -22.22
N THR A 28 -0.44 -9.17 -22.21
CA THR A 28 -1.10 -8.53 -23.35
C THR A 28 -0.19 -8.46 -24.59
N ASP A 29 1.09 -8.80 -24.41
CA ASP A 29 2.06 -9.03 -25.47
C ASP A 29 1.98 -10.50 -25.97
N PRO A 30 1.52 -10.71 -27.21
CA PRO A 30 1.44 -12.04 -27.82
C PRO A 30 2.79 -12.75 -27.96
N GLN A 31 3.92 -12.02 -28.00
CA GLN A 31 5.25 -12.63 -28.07
C GLN A 31 5.66 -13.20 -26.71
N LEU A 32 5.52 -12.40 -25.65
CA LEU A 32 5.82 -12.84 -24.29
C LEU A 32 4.97 -14.05 -23.88
N GLN A 33 3.71 -14.09 -24.33
CA GLN A 33 2.83 -15.24 -24.09
C GLN A 33 3.34 -16.52 -24.79
N ARG A 34 3.79 -16.41 -26.04
CA ARG A 34 4.37 -17.55 -26.78
C ARG A 34 5.70 -18.02 -26.19
N ASP A 35 6.53 -17.10 -25.76
CA ASP A 35 7.82 -17.41 -25.16
C ASP A 35 7.64 -18.12 -23.81
N MET A 36 6.66 -17.71 -23.01
CA MET A 36 6.30 -18.42 -21.78
C MET A 36 5.78 -19.83 -22.05
N VAL A 37 4.88 -19.99 -23.03
CA VAL A 37 4.32 -21.30 -23.37
C VAL A 37 5.38 -22.27 -23.89
N SER A 38 6.40 -21.77 -24.59
CA SER A 38 7.47 -22.58 -25.15
C SER A 38 8.58 -22.95 -24.16
N HIS A 39 8.81 -22.16 -23.11
CA HIS A 39 9.92 -22.37 -22.17
C HIS A 39 9.50 -22.85 -20.78
N CYS A 40 8.21 -22.73 -20.43
CA CYS A 40 7.71 -23.14 -19.12
C CYS A 40 6.65 -24.25 -19.27
N PRO A 41 6.69 -25.32 -18.45
CA PRO A 41 5.63 -26.34 -18.45
C PRO A 41 4.26 -25.73 -18.10
N PRO A 42 3.14 -26.25 -18.66
CA PRO A 42 1.79 -25.75 -18.36
C PRO A 42 1.47 -25.76 -16.86
N SER A 43 1.90 -26.78 -16.13
CA SER A 43 1.72 -26.90 -14.68
C SER A 43 2.42 -25.78 -13.89
N MET A 44 3.59 -25.33 -14.36
CA MET A 44 4.32 -24.21 -13.75
C MET A 44 3.62 -22.88 -14.04
N GLN A 45 3.13 -22.72 -15.27
CA GLN A 45 2.41 -21.51 -15.68
C GLN A 45 1.09 -21.35 -14.93
N GLU A 46 0.32 -22.43 -14.74
CA GLU A 46 -0.92 -22.39 -13.97
C GLU A 46 -0.67 -21.94 -12.53
N VAL A 47 0.32 -22.52 -11.86
CA VAL A 47 0.69 -22.15 -10.47
C VAL A 47 1.19 -20.70 -10.41
N PHE A 48 2.03 -20.29 -11.36
CA PHE A 48 2.58 -18.93 -11.44
C PHE A 48 1.49 -17.89 -11.69
N TRP A 49 0.63 -18.11 -12.68
CA TRP A 49 -0.45 -17.19 -13.01
C TRP A 49 -1.52 -17.15 -11.93
N ASN A 50 -1.82 -18.29 -11.30
CA ASN A 50 -2.72 -18.32 -10.17
C ASN A 50 -2.13 -17.50 -9.01
N CYS A 51 -0.83 -17.65 -8.71
CA CYS A 51 -0.14 -16.83 -7.71
C CYS A 51 -0.17 -15.33 -8.07
N LEU A 52 0.14 -14.97 -9.31
CA LEU A 52 0.10 -13.57 -9.76
C LEU A 52 -1.31 -13.00 -9.74
N ASN A 53 -2.34 -13.77 -10.09
CA ASN A 53 -3.72 -13.32 -10.04
C ASN A 53 -4.23 -13.19 -8.59
N ILE A 54 -3.66 -13.96 -7.66
CA ILE A 54 -3.92 -13.81 -6.21
C ILE A 54 -3.19 -12.61 -5.63
N THR A 55 -1.95 -12.37 -6.06
CA THR A 55 -1.04 -11.40 -5.43
C THR A 55 -1.09 -10.02 -6.10
N ILE A 56 -1.39 -9.99 -7.40
CA ILE A 56 -1.43 -8.82 -8.28
C ILE A 56 -2.70 -8.83 -9.15
N GLY A 57 -3.76 -9.55 -8.74
CA GLY A 57 -5.06 -9.54 -9.41
C GLY A 57 -5.57 -8.12 -9.67
N PRO A 58 -6.63 -7.97 -10.51
CA PRO A 58 -7.10 -6.69 -11.02
C PRO A 58 -7.07 -5.66 -9.90
N LYS A 59 -6.36 -4.53 -10.13
CA LYS A 59 -6.28 -3.41 -9.18
C LYS A 59 -7.67 -3.26 -8.59
N HIS A 60 -7.84 -3.72 -7.36
CA HIS A 60 -9.14 -3.65 -6.74
C HIS A 60 -9.44 -2.15 -6.66
N ASP A 61 -10.51 -1.71 -7.31
CA ASP A 61 -11.04 -0.36 -7.19
C ASP A 61 -11.50 -0.16 -5.74
N GLY A 62 -10.53 0.08 -4.87
CA GLY A 62 -10.66 0.06 -3.42
C GLY A 62 -9.30 -0.11 -2.76
N ASP A 63 -8.80 0.99 -2.20
CA ASP A 63 -7.62 1.12 -1.35
C ASP A 63 -7.77 0.32 -0.04
N TYR A 64 -7.95 -1.00 -0.11
CA TYR A 64 -7.97 -1.84 1.09
C TYR A 64 -6.58 -1.82 1.71
N LEU A 65 -6.38 -0.92 2.67
CA LEU A 65 -5.10 -0.70 3.35
C LEU A 65 -4.65 -1.94 4.13
N GLY A 66 -5.54 -2.87 4.46
CA GLY A 66 -5.22 -4.10 5.16
C GLY A 66 -4.35 -5.07 4.36
N ARG A 67 -4.23 -4.91 3.03
CA ARG A 67 -3.37 -5.75 2.19
C ARG A 67 -1.90 -5.74 2.63
N GLN A 68 -1.40 -4.64 3.18
CA GLN A 68 -0.04 -4.54 3.69
C GLN A 68 0.23 -5.44 4.92
N CYS A 69 -0.83 -5.90 5.59
CA CYS A 69 -0.74 -6.79 6.74
C CYS A 69 -0.64 -8.27 6.33
N CYS A 70 -0.97 -8.64 5.09
CA CYS A 70 -1.18 -10.05 4.72
C CYS A 70 0.08 -10.91 4.85
N SER A 71 1.27 -10.33 4.67
CA SER A 71 2.55 -11.03 4.86
C SER A 71 2.85 -11.40 6.32
N LEU A 72 2.13 -10.84 7.29
CA LEU A 72 2.26 -11.15 8.72
C LEU A 72 1.52 -12.43 9.12
N SER A 73 0.81 -13.05 8.19
CA SER A 73 0.15 -14.34 8.40
C SER A 73 1.15 -15.49 8.26
N PRO A 74 1.41 -16.28 9.31
CA PRO A 74 2.23 -17.50 9.17
C PRO A 74 1.49 -18.63 8.43
N VAL A 75 0.16 -18.53 8.30
CA VAL A 75 -0.66 -19.53 7.61
C VAL A 75 -0.91 -19.11 6.16
N HIS A 76 -0.44 -19.90 5.20
CA HIS A 76 -0.55 -19.60 3.76
C HIS A 76 -2.01 -19.42 3.28
N ARG A 77 -2.93 -20.28 3.75
CA ARG A 77 -4.37 -20.14 3.45
C ARG A 77 -4.91 -18.78 3.92
N CYS A 78 -4.54 -18.35 5.11
CA CYS A 78 -4.96 -17.08 5.66
C CYS A 78 -4.33 -15.88 4.94
N GLN A 79 -3.05 -15.97 4.58
CA GLN A 79 -2.37 -14.97 3.76
C GLN A 79 -3.10 -14.77 2.41
N THR A 80 -3.45 -15.87 1.75
CA THR A 80 -4.20 -15.84 0.48
C THR A 80 -5.59 -15.24 0.64
N ALA A 81 -6.32 -15.61 1.70
CA ALA A 81 -7.62 -15.04 2.02
C ALA A 81 -7.53 -13.53 2.27
N CYS A 82 -6.53 -13.09 3.03
CA CYS A 82 -6.25 -11.67 3.28
C CYS A 82 -5.98 -10.89 1.99
N LEU A 83 -5.14 -11.42 1.09
CA LEU A 83 -4.82 -10.76 -0.17
C LEU A 83 -6.05 -10.53 -1.06
N ARG A 84 -7.02 -11.45 -1.01
CA ARG A 84 -8.29 -11.39 -1.75
C ARG A 84 -9.36 -10.54 -1.06
N ALA A 85 -9.20 -10.24 0.23
CA ALA A 85 -10.17 -9.46 0.98
C ALA A 85 -10.32 -8.05 0.40
N LYS A 86 -11.54 -7.51 0.49
CA LYS A 86 -11.87 -6.14 0.04
C LYS A 86 -11.99 -5.15 1.21
N GLN A 87 -12.16 -5.68 2.42
CA GLN A 87 -12.26 -4.95 3.68
C GLN A 87 -11.93 -5.92 4.81
N TYR A 88 -11.83 -5.43 6.05
CA TYR A 88 -11.85 -6.31 7.21
C TYR A 88 -13.20 -7.03 7.24
N SER A 89 -13.24 -8.31 6.85
CA SER A 89 -14.50 -9.06 6.68
C SER A 89 -14.54 -10.32 7.54
N GLU A 90 -15.75 -10.83 7.73
CA GLU A 90 -16.02 -12.17 8.27
C GLU A 90 -15.36 -13.27 7.41
N ASP A 91 -15.05 -13.01 6.14
CA ASP A 91 -14.34 -13.97 5.28
C ASP A 91 -12.97 -14.35 5.87
N LEU A 92 -12.25 -13.37 6.45
CA LEU A 92 -11.03 -13.66 7.22
C LEU A 92 -11.35 -14.44 8.50
N ALA A 93 -12.47 -14.18 9.17
CA ALA A 93 -12.84 -14.91 10.39
C ALA A 93 -13.15 -16.40 10.11
N ASN A 94 -13.68 -16.70 8.92
CA ASN A 94 -13.97 -18.07 8.48
C ASN A 94 -12.72 -18.82 7.97
N GLU A 95 -11.77 -18.10 7.37
CA GLU A 95 -10.56 -18.68 6.78
C GLU A 95 -9.36 -18.69 7.75
N CYS A 96 -9.34 -17.78 8.71
CA CYS A 96 -8.22 -17.52 9.61
C CYS A 96 -8.61 -17.63 11.07
N ARG A 97 -7.98 -18.56 11.79
CA ARG A 97 -8.04 -18.57 13.25
C ARG A 97 -7.17 -17.44 13.82
N LYS A 98 -7.75 -16.58 14.66
CA LYS A 98 -7.06 -15.42 15.25
C LYS A 98 -5.82 -15.79 16.08
N SER A 99 -5.88 -16.90 16.84
CA SER A 99 -4.75 -17.39 17.65
C SER A 99 -3.53 -17.71 16.82
N ASP A 100 -3.73 -18.18 15.59
CA ASP A 100 -2.66 -18.66 14.72
C ASP A 100 -2.09 -17.50 13.87
N ASN A 101 -2.77 -16.35 13.85
CA ASN A 101 -2.46 -15.21 12.99
C ASN A 101 -2.48 -13.89 13.78
N MET A 102 -2.01 -13.90 15.04
CA MET A 102 -2.11 -12.74 15.93
C MET A 102 -1.53 -11.45 15.34
N GLN A 103 -0.35 -11.51 14.70
CA GLN A 103 0.30 -10.34 14.11
C GLN A 103 -0.50 -9.75 12.94
N LEU A 104 -1.04 -10.61 12.06
CA LEU A 104 -1.96 -10.19 11.01
C LEU A 104 -3.14 -9.41 11.60
N PHE A 105 -3.83 -9.99 12.59
CA PHE A 105 -5.01 -9.36 13.17
C PHE A 105 -4.67 -8.09 13.96
N GLN A 106 -3.50 -7.99 14.58
CA GLN A 106 -3.04 -6.75 15.22
C GLN A 106 -2.84 -5.64 14.18
N CYS A 107 -2.16 -5.93 13.08
CA CYS A 107 -1.97 -4.98 11.99
C CYS A 107 -3.32 -4.55 11.38
N LEU A 108 -4.19 -5.50 11.06
CA LEU A 108 -5.51 -5.23 10.47
C LEU A 108 -6.39 -4.35 11.37
N ASN A 109 -6.39 -4.60 12.69
CA ASN A 109 -7.13 -3.76 13.63
C ASN A 109 -6.59 -2.33 13.66
N LEU A 110 -5.28 -2.16 13.64
CA LEU A 110 -4.68 -0.83 13.65
C LEU A 110 -4.99 -0.06 12.35
N ILE A 111 -4.99 -0.73 11.20
CA ILE A 111 -5.43 -0.14 9.94
C ILE A 111 -6.89 0.31 10.01
N ARG A 112 -7.79 -0.54 10.52
CA ARG A 112 -9.22 -0.22 10.68
C ARG A 112 -9.43 0.99 11.61
N GLU A 113 -8.77 1.00 12.76
CA GLU A 113 -8.78 2.14 13.68
C GLU A 113 -8.27 3.42 13.01
N GLY A 114 -7.25 3.29 12.16
CA GLY A 114 -6.73 4.40 11.35
C GLY A 114 -7.74 4.93 10.36
N GLU A 115 -8.41 4.06 9.61
CA GLU A 115 -9.46 4.46 8.66
C GLU A 115 -10.59 5.20 9.38
N GLU A 116 -11.07 4.66 10.51
CA GLU A 116 -12.09 5.27 11.36
C GLU A 116 -11.63 6.66 11.85
N CYS A 117 -10.45 6.77 12.48
CA CYS A 117 -9.95 8.04 13.00
C CYS A 117 -9.65 9.07 11.90
N CYS A 118 -8.98 8.68 10.83
CA CYS A 118 -8.54 9.61 9.80
C CYS A 118 -9.72 10.12 8.96
N SER A 119 -10.81 9.36 8.84
CA SER A 119 -12.03 9.80 8.15
C SER A 119 -12.73 11.00 8.81
N LEU A 120 -12.44 11.28 10.09
CA LEU A 120 -13.02 12.40 10.85
C LEU A 120 -12.59 13.79 10.34
N SER A 121 -11.62 13.88 9.44
CA SER A 121 -11.20 15.16 8.84
C SER A 121 -11.70 15.31 7.40
N ALA A 122 -12.32 16.47 7.13
CA ALA A 122 -12.62 16.89 5.75
C ALA A 122 -11.35 17.32 4.97
N ASP A 123 -10.23 17.59 5.65
CA ASP A 123 -8.96 17.98 5.04
C ASP A 123 -8.21 16.73 4.53
N SER A 124 -8.07 16.63 3.20
CA SER A 124 -7.37 15.52 2.54
C SER A 124 -5.91 15.40 2.96
N LYS A 125 -5.23 16.50 3.30
CA LYS A 125 -3.85 16.51 3.78
C LYS A 125 -3.76 15.87 5.16
N CYS A 126 -4.68 16.21 6.07
CA CYS A 126 -4.76 15.57 7.38
C CYS A 126 -5.10 14.08 7.24
N ARG A 127 -6.12 13.72 6.45
CA ARG A 127 -6.49 12.31 6.22
C ARG A 127 -5.29 11.47 5.76
N LYS A 128 -4.56 11.97 4.76
CA LYS A 128 -3.40 11.28 4.19
C LYS A 128 -2.26 11.14 5.21
N ALA A 129 -1.92 12.22 5.92
CA ALA A 129 -0.85 12.19 6.91
C ALA A 129 -1.19 11.26 8.09
N CYS A 130 -2.44 11.31 8.56
CA CYS A 130 -2.96 10.40 9.59
C CYS A 130 -2.88 8.93 9.13
N SER A 131 -3.39 8.61 7.94
CA SER A 131 -3.38 7.24 7.39
C SER A 131 -1.95 6.70 7.21
N THR A 132 -1.00 7.58 6.88
CA THR A 132 0.42 7.23 6.77
C THR A 132 1.02 6.82 8.11
N VAL A 133 0.67 7.53 9.19
CA VAL A 133 1.12 7.17 10.55
C VAL A 133 0.57 5.80 10.96
N TYR A 134 -0.72 5.55 10.74
CA TYR A 134 -1.33 4.25 11.05
C TYR A 134 -0.73 3.11 10.22
N SER A 135 -0.54 3.32 8.91
CA SER A 135 0.07 2.33 8.03
C SER A 135 1.49 1.98 8.45
N ALA A 136 2.33 3.00 8.71
CA ALA A 136 3.70 2.80 9.19
C ALA A 136 3.74 2.07 10.54
N THR A 137 2.78 2.34 11.43
CA THR A 137 2.71 1.66 12.72
C THR A 137 2.29 0.20 12.55
N ALA A 138 1.30 -0.07 11.70
CA ALA A 138 0.69 -1.38 11.56
C ALA A 138 1.67 -2.43 11.02
N THR A 139 2.58 -2.02 10.13
CA THR A 139 3.61 -2.90 9.55
C THR A 139 4.88 -3.02 10.41
N SER A 140 5.00 -2.22 11.46
CA SER A 140 6.16 -2.26 12.36
C SER A 140 6.00 -3.41 13.35
N ALA A 141 6.36 -4.63 12.93
CA ALA A 141 6.23 -5.90 13.68
C ALA A 141 6.90 -5.92 15.07
N SER A 142 7.67 -4.89 15.43
CA SER A 142 8.43 -4.80 16.68
C SER A 142 7.95 -3.70 17.64
N GLY A 143 6.88 -2.96 17.31
CA GLY A 143 6.53 -1.76 18.08
C GLY A 143 7.63 -0.69 18.04
N ALA A 144 8.64 -0.85 17.16
CA ALA A 144 9.66 0.15 16.89
C ALA A 144 8.93 1.41 16.43
N GLY A 145 8.94 2.41 17.31
CA GLY A 145 8.09 3.56 17.20
C GLY A 145 8.18 4.20 15.82
N ILE A 146 7.02 4.54 15.27
CA ILE A 146 6.84 5.47 14.16
C ILE A 146 7.86 6.62 14.29
N ASN A 147 8.58 6.93 13.21
CA ASN A 147 9.56 8.02 13.20
C ASN A 147 8.89 9.32 13.72
N GLY A 148 9.51 9.99 14.70
CA GLY A 148 8.98 11.24 15.28
C GLY A 148 8.64 12.29 14.22
N THR A 149 9.33 12.28 13.08
CA THR A 149 9.05 13.12 11.91
C THR A 149 7.67 12.85 11.31
N LEU A 150 7.24 11.58 11.19
CA LEU A 150 5.91 11.23 10.67
C LEU A 150 4.80 11.73 11.61
N ARG A 151 4.99 11.56 12.92
CA ARG A 151 4.05 12.07 13.93
C ARG A 151 3.97 13.58 13.90
N HIS A 152 5.12 14.26 13.80
CA HIS A 152 5.16 15.72 13.72
C HIS A 152 4.45 16.23 12.45
N ALA A 153 4.73 15.62 11.29
CA ALA A 153 4.06 15.96 10.04
C ALA A 153 2.53 15.76 10.12
N ALA A 154 2.07 14.66 10.72
CA ALA A 154 0.65 14.41 10.93
C ALA A 154 -0.01 15.39 11.93
N ASN A 155 0.64 15.72 13.04
CA ASN A 155 0.15 16.74 13.98
C ASN A 155 0.01 18.10 13.29
N THR A 156 1.01 18.50 12.50
CA THR A 156 0.97 19.77 11.76
C THR A 156 -0.14 19.78 10.72
N ALA A 157 -0.27 18.70 9.95
CA ALA A 157 -1.33 18.54 8.94
C ALA A 157 -2.73 18.52 9.55
N CYS A 158 -2.89 17.93 10.74
CA CYS A 158 -4.16 17.79 11.44
C CYS A 158 -4.42 18.87 12.48
N SER A 159 -3.64 19.95 12.52
CA SER A 159 -3.78 21.07 13.47
C SER A 159 -5.18 21.69 13.51
N ARG A 160 -5.92 21.64 12.40
CA ARG A 160 -7.31 22.12 12.28
C ARG A 160 -8.38 21.03 12.45
N SER A 161 -7.97 19.81 12.77
CA SER A 161 -8.83 18.62 12.89
C SER A 161 -8.75 18.02 14.30
N PRO A 162 -9.34 18.68 15.32
CA PRO A 162 -9.24 18.24 16.72
C PRO A 162 -9.81 16.83 16.94
N ASN A 163 -10.83 16.44 16.17
CA ASN A 163 -11.41 15.09 16.23
C ASN A 163 -10.38 14.01 15.85
N VAL A 164 -9.56 14.26 14.81
CA VAL A 164 -8.48 13.34 14.42
C VAL A 164 -7.38 13.30 15.47
N LEU A 165 -6.94 14.47 15.96
CA LEU A 165 -5.89 14.56 16.99
C LEU A 165 -6.29 13.85 18.29
N GLN A 166 -7.56 13.93 18.67
CA GLN A 166 -8.08 13.25 19.85
C GLN A 166 -8.24 11.74 19.62
N CYS A 167 -8.73 11.31 18.45
CA CYS A 167 -8.89 9.91 18.10
C CYS A 167 -7.54 9.19 18.01
N ALA A 168 -6.58 9.78 17.29
CA ALA A 168 -5.25 9.21 17.06
C ALA A 168 -4.22 9.60 18.14
N LYS A 169 -4.67 10.08 19.31
CA LYS A 169 -3.81 10.67 20.36
C LYS A 169 -2.66 9.76 20.80
N ASN A 170 -2.89 8.45 20.90
CA ASN A 170 -1.87 7.52 21.36
C ASN A 170 -0.75 7.29 20.34
N LEU A 171 -1.02 7.50 19.05
CA LEU A 171 -0.05 7.36 17.97
C LEU A 171 0.62 8.69 17.62
N LEU A 172 -0.14 9.78 17.69
CA LEU A 172 0.31 11.14 17.37
C LEU A 172 0.99 11.86 18.52
N LYS A 173 0.96 11.33 19.75
CA LYS A 173 1.79 11.85 20.83
C LYS A 173 3.26 11.79 20.40
N VAL A 174 3.83 12.98 20.22
CA VAL A 174 5.28 13.15 20.24
C VAL A 174 5.62 13.08 21.72
N ASP A 175 6.09 11.93 22.20
CA ASP A 175 6.88 11.97 23.43
C ASP A 175 8.00 12.97 23.14
N ARG A 176 7.97 14.12 23.82
CA ARG A 176 9.09 15.05 23.80
C ARG A 176 10.27 14.25 24.32
N LEU A 177 11.09 13.73 23.41
CA LEU A 177 12.44 13.33 23.77
C LEU A 177 13.06 14.55 24.46
N PRO A 178 13.59 14.42 25.69
CA PRO A 178 14.31 15.51 26.30
C PRO A 178 15.46 15.85 25.38
N ILE A 179 15.49 17.11 24.95
CA ILE A 179 16.63 17.72 24.29
C ILE A 179 17.78 17.62 25.29
N SER A 180 18.73 16.71 25.08
CA SER A 180 20.00 16.73 25.80
C SER A 180 20.86 17.85 25.21
N THR A 181 20.52 19.09 25.53
CA THR A 181 21.42 20.23 25.38
C THR A 181 22.20 20.41 26.67
N SER A 182 23.43 19.93 26.68
CA SER A 182 24.60 20.63 27.23
C SER A 182 25.79 19.67 27.21
N ILE A 183 26.53 19.75 26.11
CA ILE A 183 27.99 19.58 26.16
C ILE A 183 28.48 20.69 27.08
N ASP A 184 28.97 20.35 28.27
CA ASP A 184 29.84 21.25 29.02
C ASP A 184 31.30 20.81 28.80
N PRO A 185 32.18 21.71 28.32
CA PRO A 185 33.59 21.43 28.14
C PRO A 185 34.35 21.55 29.48
N LYS A 186 35.10 20.49 29.81
CA LYS A 186 36.44 20.47 30.43
C LYS A 186 36.82 21.59 31.44
N GLU A 187 37.16 21.17 32.66
CA GLU A 187 38.31 21.60 33.51
C GLU A 187 38.18 20.88 34.86
N ARG A 188 39.19 20.40 35.60
CA ARG A 188 40.64 20.21 35.49
C ARG A 188 40.96 19.12 36.55
#